data_AF-A0A6B2RY29-F1
#
_entry.id   AF-A0A6B2RY29-F1
#
_cell.length_a   1.000
_cell.length_b   1.000
_cell.length_c   1.000
_cell.angle_alpha   90.00
_cell.angle_beta   90.00
_cell.angle_gamma   90.00
#
_symmetry.space_group_name_H-M   'P 1'
#
loop_
_entity.id
_entity.type
_entity.pdbx_description
1 polymer ?
#
loop_
_entity_poly.entity_id
_entity_poly.type
_entity_poly.pdbx_seq_one_letter_code
_entity_poly.pdbx_strand_id
1 'polypeptide(L)'
;VVPPGSRSAAAVRFGIDRANAEPLGTAAAFESVVDELHTAYGDHHWVHVLPNAALLAAALTHAGGDFTGSVCRAVSGGWDTDSNGATAGSVAGLLAGGPRALPSRWTAPLHNRLATTVGGLDGIGFDTLAERTLRQVRRADLPA
;
A
#
# COMPACT_ATOMS: atom_id res chain seq x y z
N VAL A 1 -8.42 16.48 -1.86
CA VAL A 1 -7.36 16.94 -0.92
C VAL A 1 -7.75 16.52 0.49
N VAL A 2 -6.84 15.95 1.29
CA VAL A 2 -7.08 15.59 2.70
C VAL A 2 -6.92 16.84 3.58
N PRO A 3 -7.89 17.22 4.42
CA PRO A 3 -7.76 18.41 5.27
C PRO A 3 -6.61 18.26 6.29
N PRO A 4 -5.68 19.23 6.42
CA PRO A 4 -4.50 19.10 7.29
C PRO A 4 -4.81 18.84 8.77
N GLY A 5 -5.93 19.39 9.27
CA GLY A 5 -6.38 19.20 10.65
C GLY A 5 -7.24 17.95 10.90
N SER A 6 -7.45 17.11 9.88
CA SER A 6 -8.31 15.93 10.01
C SER A 6 -7.67 14.81 10.83
N ARG A 7 -8.51 13.96 11.44
CA ARG A 7 -8.07 12.70 12.07
C ARG A 7 -7.29 11.81 11.11
N SER A 8 -7.66 11.78 9.83
CA SER A 8 -6.93 11.03 8.80
C SER A 8 -5.52 11.57 8.58
N ALA A 9 -5.36 12.90 8.47
CA ALA A 9 -4.03 13.51 8.37
C ALA A 9 -3.19 13.28 9.63
N ALA A 10 -3.82 13.26 10.82
CA ALA A 10 -3.14 12.93 12.07
C ALA A 10 -2.68 11.46 12.12
N ALA A 11 -3.52 10.52 11.67
CA ALA A 11 -3.18 9.10 11.60
C ALA A 11 -1.99 8.81 10.67
N VAL A 12 -1.98 9.42 9.48
CA VAL A 12 -0.85 9.31 8.54
C VAL A 12 0.43 9.85 9.16
N ARG A 13 0.40 11.05 9.76
CA ARG A 13 1.56 11.63 10.43
C ARG A 13 2.06 10.76 11.58
N PHE A 14 1.15 10.25 12.41
CA PHE A 14 1.49 9.34 13.49
C PHE A 14 2.26 8.13 12.98
N GLY A 15 1.78 7.47 11.92
CA GLY A 15 2.47 6.33 11.31
C GLY A 15 3.87 6.67 10.79
N ILE A 16 4.02 7.81 10.09
CA ILE A 16 5.32 8.30 9.60
C ILE A 16 6.27 8.58 10.77
N ASP A 17 5.78 9.25 11.82
CA ASP A 17 6.59 9.65 12.97
C ASP A 17 7.09 8.43 13.75
N ARG A 18 6.24 7.39 13.93
CA ARG A 18 6.66 6.12 14.55
C ARG A 18 7.70 5.40 13.71
N ALA A 19 7.48 5.30 12.40
CA ALA A 19 8.43 4.65 11.51
C ALA A 19 9.81 5.32 11.49
N ASN A 20 9.87 6.65 11.61
CA ASN A 20 11.13 7.40 11.65
C ASN A 20 11.83 7.38 13.01
N ALA A 21 11.12 7.03 14.09
CA ALA A 21 11.70 6.92 15.42
C ALA A 21 12.56 5.65 15.57
N GLU A 22 12.35 4.66 14.70
CA GLU A 22 13.04 3.37 14.71
C GLU A 22 14.07 3.26 13.58
N PRO A 23 15.18 2.50 13.76
CA PRO A 23 16.15 2.28 12.69
C PRO A 23 15.53 1.58 11.48
N LEU A 24 15.69 2.19 10.31
CA LEU A 24 15.16 1.67 9.05
C LEU A 24 15.61 0.23 8.77
N GLY A 25 14.75 -0.51 8.07
CA GLY A 25 15.13 -1.71 7.34
C GLY A 25 15.09 -3.04 8.10
N THR A 26 15.03 -3.08 9.43
CA THR A 26 14.90 -4.37 10.16
C THR A 26 13.44 -4.74 10.44
N ALA A 27 13.18 -6.04 10.70
CA ALA A 27 11.86 -6.53 11.07
C ALA A 27 11.54 -6.23 12.55
N ALA A 28 12.51 -6.47 13.45
CA ALA A 28 12.36 -6.21 14.88
C ALA A 28 12.06 -4.73 15.19
N ALA A 29 12.68 -3.80 14.47
CA ALA A 29 12.38 -2.36 14.61
C ALA A 29 10.92 -2.03 14.24
N PHE A 30 10.33 -2.76 13.29
CA PHE A 30 8.96 -2.52 12.87
C PHE A 30 7.92 -3.11 13.83
N GLU A 31 8.26 -4.13 14.62
CA GLU A 31 7.36 -4.70 15.63
C GLU A 31 6.96 -3.64 16.68
N SER A 32 7.93 -2.88 17.19
CA SER A 32 7.70 -1.73 18.10
C SER A 32 6.72 -0.71 17.51
N VAL A 33 6.89 -0.37 16.23
CA VAL A 33 6.00 0.55 15.50
C VAL A 33 4.57 0.01 15.46
N VAL A 34 4.39 -1.29 15.21
CA VAL A 34 3.08 -1.94 15.19
C VAL A 34 2.43 -1.92 16.57
N ASP A 35 3.18 -2.23 17.63
CA ASP A 35 2.67 -2.21 19.01
C ASP A 35 2.18 -0.81 19.41
N GLU A 36 2.90 0.24 19.04
CA GLU A 36 2.48 1.62 19.28
C GLU A 36 1.21 2.00 18.51
N LEU A 37 1.08 1.53 17.26
CA LEU A 37 -0.12 1.74 16.44
C LEU A 37 -1.34 1.03 17.04
N HIS A 38 -1.19 -0.22 17.48
CA HIS A 38 -2.27 -0.98 18.13
C HIS A 38 -2.64 -0.39 19.49
N THR A 39 -1.67 0.12 20.25
CA THR A 39 -1.93 0.87 21.49
C THR A 39 -2.76 2.13 21.22
N ALA A 40 -2.44 2.87 20.14
CA ALA A 40 -3.13 4.11 19.82
C ALA A 40 -4.52 3.93 19.18
N TYR A 41 -4.75 2.85 18.44
CA TYR A 41 -5.94 2.67 17.60
C TYR A 41 -6.71 1.37 17.83
N GLY A 42 -6.29 0.50 18.75
CA GLY A 42 -6.82 -0.86 18.96
C GLY A 42 -8.33 -0.96 19.22
N ASP A 43 -8.95 0.12 19.73
CA ASP A 43 -10.40 0.18 19.98
C ASP A 43 -11.24 0.33 18.70
N HIS A 44 -10.61 0.55 17.55
CA HIS A 44 -11.31 0.66 16.28
C HIS A 44 -11.58 -0.72 15.66
N HIS A 45 -12.67 -0.83 14.90
CA HIS A 45 -12.90 -2.00 14.05
C HIS A 45 -11.71 -2.21 13.09
N TRP A 46 -11.35 -3.47 12.82
CA TRP A 46 -10.14 -3.80 12.07
C TRP A 46 -10.10 -3.23 10.63
N VAL A 47 -11.25 -2.97 9.98
CA VAL A 47 -11.32 -2.25 8.68
C VAL A 47 -11.38 -0.72 8.80
N HIS A 48 -11.27 -0.15 10.00
CA HIS A 48 -11.43 1.29 10.18
C HIS A 48 -10.30 2.07 9.49
N VAL A 49 -10.64 3.18 8.84
CA VAL A 49 -9.69 3.92 7.98
C VAL A 49 -8.47 4.47 8.74
N LEU A 50 -8.63 4.88 10.00
CA LEU A 50 -7.55 5.52 10.76
C LEU A 50 -6.38 4.57 11.09
N PRO A 51 -6.58 3.41 11.76
CA PRO A 51 -5.49 2.47 12.00
C PRO A 51 -4.83 2.01 10.70
N ASN A 52 -5.63 1.68 9.68
CA ASN A 52 -5.11 1.22 8.39
C ASN A 52 -4.29 2.31 7.65
N ALA A 53 -4.73 3.57 7.68
CA ALA A 53 -3.95 4.68 7.10
C ALA A 53 -2.65 4.94 7.86
N ALA A 54 -2.65 4.81 9.18
CA ALA A 54 -1.44 4.95 10.00
C ALA A 54 -0.45 3.80 9.74
N LEU A 55 -0.93 2.56 9.71
CA LEU A 55 -0.10 1.39 9.41
C LEU A 55 0.49 1.44 8.00
N LEU A 56 -0.31 1.81 6.99
CA LEU A 56 0.18 1.99 5.62
C LEU A 56 1.30 3.02 5.55
N ALA A 57 1.11 4.17 6.19
CA ALA A 57 2.11 5.23 6.22
C ALA A 57 3.40 4.75 6.91
N ALA A 58 3.27 4.09 8.07
CA ALA A 58 4.40 3.52 8.79
C ALA A 58 5.17 2.47 7.95
N ALA A 59 4.46 1.53 7.33
CA ALA A 59 5.06 0.46 6.53
C ALA A 59 5.83 1.01 5.32
N LEU A 60 5.24 1.96 4.58
CA LEU A 60 5.87 2.59 3.42
C LEU A 60 7.09 3.43 3.82
N THR A 61 6.98 4.22 4.90
CA THR A 61 8.10 5.02 5.42
C THR A 61 9.25 4.14 5.87
N HIS A 62 8.96 3.12 6.69
CA HIS A 62 10.00 2.23 7.24
C HIS A 62 10.64 1.33 6.19
N ALA A 63 9.95 1.05 5.08
CA ALA A 63 10.49 0.28 3.97
C ALA A 63 11.44 1.09 3.07
N GLY A 64 11.42 2.43 3.13
CA GLY A 64 12.38 3.27 2.39
C GLY A 64 12.39 3.04 0.88
N GLY A 65 11.25 2.67 0.28
CA GLY A 65 11.13 2.36 -1.14
C GLY A 65 11.36 0.88 -1.51
N ASP A 66 11.71 0.00 -0.56
CA ASP A 66 11.77 -1.44 -0.82
C ASP A 66 10.36 -2.03 -1.01
N PHE A 67 10.11 -2.60 -2.19
CA PHE A 67 8.81 -3.17 -2.54
C PHE A 67 8.40 -4.32 -1.60
N THR A 68 9.34 -5.24 -1.33
CA THR A 68 9.03 -6.41 -0.49
C THR A 68 8.78 -5.99 0.93
N GLY A 69 9.64 -5.14 1.47
CA GLY A 69 9.53 -4.57 2.79
C GLY A 69 8.25 -3.78 2.99
N SER A 70 7.78 -3.07 1.97
CA SER A 70 6.51 -2.32 2.04
C SER A 70 5.32 -3.27 2.20
N VAL A 71 5.23 -4.29 1.34
CA VAL A 71 4.12 -5.26 1.37
C VAL A 71 4.18 -6.11 2.64
N CYS A 72 5.34 -6.66 2.98
CA CYS A 72 5.49 -7.50 4.17
C CYS A 72 5.16 -6.75 5.45
N ARG A 73 5.60 -5.51 5.61
CA ARG A 73 5.28 -4.70 6.81
C ARG A 73 3.80 -4.37 6.90
N ALA A 74 3.18 -3.96 5.79
CA ALA A 74 1.76 -3.64 5.75
C ALA A 74 0.88 -4.85 6.11
N VAL A 75 1.23 -6.04 5.61
CA VAL A 75 0.50 -7.28 5.91
C VAL A 75 0.77 -7.77 7.33
N SER A 76 2.03 -7.79 7.77
CA SER A 76 2.39 -8.25 9.11
C SER A 76 1.89 -7.34 10.22
N GLY A 77 1.61 -6.06 9.95
CA GLY A 77 0.98 -5.16 10.92
C GLY A 77 -0.49 -5.48 11.24
N GLY A 78 -1.11 -6.40 10.49
CA GLY A 78 -2.48 -6.86 10.73
C GLY A 78 -3.55 -5.92 10.19
N TRP A 79 -4.71 -5.94 10.85
CA TRP A 79 -5.93 -5.25 10.41
C TRP A 79 -6.36 -5.65 8.98
N ASP A 80 -6.62 -4.69 8.09
CA ASP A 80 -7.17 -4.93 6.75
C ASP A 80 -6.07 -5.35 5.76
N THR A 81 -5.53 -6.55 5.96
CA THR A 81 -4.27 -7.00 5.32
C THR A 81 -4.32 -7.08 3.80
N ASP A 82 -5.47 -7.37 3.20
CA ASP A 82 -5.65 -7.40 1.75
C ASP A 82 -5.62 -5.98 1.16
N SER A 83 -6.41 -5.05 1.71
CA SER A 83 -6.43 -3.65 1.29
C SER A 83 -5.09 -2.96 1.54
N ASN A 84 -4.47 -3.20 2.70
CA ASN A 84 -3.18 -2.61 3.05
C ASN A 84 -2.07 -3.19 2.17
N GLY A 85 -2.04 -4.51 1.98
CA GLY A 85 -1.07 -5.15 1.09
C GLY A 85 -1.18 -4.64 -0.36
N ALA A 86 -2.40 -4.55 -0.88
CA ALA A 86 -2.67 -4.04 -2.23
C ALA A 86 -2.28 -2.57 -2.38
N THR A 87 -2.58 -1.74 -1.37
CA THR A 87 -2.25 -0.31 -1.39
C THR A 87 -0.75 -0.08 -1.28
N ALA A 88 -0.07 -0.78 -0.35
CA ALA A 88 1.38 -0.71 -0.20
C ALA A 88 2.10 -1.17 -1.48
N GLY A 89 1.65 -2.27 -2.09
CA GLY A 89 2.18 -2.76 -3.36
C GLY A 89 1.98 -1.77 -4.51
N SER A 90 0.84 -1.08 -4.57
CA SER A 90 0.57 -0.06 -5.58
C SER A 90 1.50 1.14 -5.47
N VAL A 91 1.68 1.68 -4.25
CA VAL A 91 2.58 2.82 -4.00
C VAL A 91 4.04 2.43 -4.22
N ALA A 92 4.49 1.33 -3.62
CA ALA A 92 5.88 0.88 -3.76
C ALA A 92 6.19 0.47 -5.22
N GLY A 93 5.22 -0.11 -5.92
CA GLY A 93 5.36 -0.46 -7.34
C GLY A 93 5.48 0.76 -8.25
N LEU A 94 4.75 1.84 -7.95
CA LEU A 94 4.92 3.12 -8.62
C LEU A 94 6.32 3.70 -8.37
N LEU A 95 6.79 3.69 -7.12
CA LEU A 95 8.12 4.20 -6.75
C LEU A 95 9.25 3.39 -7.39
N ALA A 96 9.06 2.09 -7.61
CA ALA A 96 10.02 1.24 -8.32
C ALA A 96 10.13 1.57 -9.83
N GLY A 97 9.21 2.36 -10.40
CA GLY A 97 9.27 2.87 -11.77
C GLY A 97 8.77 1.92 -12.86
N GLY A 98 8.52 0.64 -12.55
CA GLY A 98 7.86 -0.27 -13.50
C GLY A 98 7.92 -1.75 -13.12
N PRO A 99 7.15 -2.61 -13.81
CA PRO A 99 6.99 -4.02 -13.45
C PRO A 99 8.29 -4.82 -13.52
N ARG A 100 9.24 -4.43 -14.39
CA ARG A 100 10.57 -5.08 -14.51
C ARG A 100 11.50 -4.80 -13.32
N ALA A 101 11.24 -3.75 -12.54
CA ALA A 101 12.00 -3.43 -11.34
C ALA A 101 11.52 -4.21 -10.11
N LEU A 102 10.36 -4.88 -10.20
CA LEU A 102 9.81 -5.66 -9.09
C LEU A 102 10.49 -7.04 -9.00
N PRO A 103 10.76 -7.54 -7.78
CA PRO A 103 11.32 -8.89 -7.62
C PRO A 103 10.42 -9.96 -8.23
N SER A 104 10.98 -10.83 -9.07
CA SER A 104 10.23 -11.84 -9.83
C SER A 104 9.35 -12.75 -8.97
N ARG A 105 9.74 -13.01 -7.71
CA ARG A 105 8.92 -13.80 -6.76
C ARG A 105 7.51 -13.23 -6.54
N TRP A 106 7.32 -11.92 -6.73
CA TRP A 106 6.02 -11.27 -6.56
C TRP A 106 5.19 -11.24 -7.84
N THR A 107 5.83 -11.24 -9.01
CA THR A 107 5.15 -11.05 -10.30
C THR A 107 5.01 -12.34 -11.11
N ALA A 108 6.00 -13.23 -11.07
CA ALA A 108 6.01 -14.46 -11.85
C ALA A 108 4.84 -15.41 -11.52
N PRO A 109 4.45 -15.63 -10.24
CA PRO A 109 3.33 -16.53 -9.91
C PRO A 109 1.98 -16.03 -10.43
N LEU A 110 1.85 -14.73 -10.70
CA LEU A 110 0.59 -14.13 -11.17
C LEU A 110 0.36 -14.37 -12.67
N HIS A 111 1.39 -14.77 -13.42
CA HIS A 111 1.32 -15.01 -14.87
C HIS A 111 0.64 -13.88 -15.66
N ASN A 112 0.78 -12.64 -15.20
CA ASN A 112 0.05 -11.48 -15.71
C ASN A 112 -1.46 -11.77 -15.91
N ARG A 113 -2.12 -12.30 -14.87
CA ARG A 113 -3.54 -12.69 -14.92
C ARG A 113 -4.25 -12.28 -13.63
N LEU A 114 -5.34 -11.52 -13.77
CA LEU A 114 -6.25 -11.17 -12.67
C LEU A 114 -7.47 -12.12 -12.67
N ALA A 115 -7.74 -12.78 -11.56
CA ALA A 115 -9.00 -13.47 -11.33
C ALA A 115 -10.05 -12.47 -10.83
N THR A 116 -11.22 -12.40 -11.46
CA THR A 116 -12.26 -11.43 -11.08
C THR A 116 -13.66 -11.87 -11.49
N THR A 117 -14.66 -11.46 -10.73
CA THR A 117 -16.08 -11.69 -11.04
C THR A 117 -16.67 -10.63 -11.98
N VAL A 118 -15.89 -9.62 -12.37
CA VAL A 118 -16.33 -8.60 -13.32
C VAL A 118 -16.46 -9.23 -14.72
N GLY A 119 -17.66 -9.18 -15.27
CA GLY A 119 -18.00 -9.86 -16.53
C GLY A 119 -17.05 -9.51 -17.68
N GLY A 120 -16.53 -10.54 -18.35
CA GLY A 120 -15.60 -10.41 -19.48
C GLY A 120 -14.18 -9.97 -19.11
N LEU A 121 -13.86 -9.82 -17.83
CA LEU A 121 -12.52 -9.44 -17.35
C LEU A 121 -11.80 -10.57 -16.61
N ASP A 122 -12.45 -11.70 -16.33
CA ASP A 122 -11.75 -12.82 -15.71
C ASP A 122 -10.57 -13.28 -16.57
N GLY A 123 -9.40 -13.36 -15.96
CA GLY A 123 -8.16 -13.67 -16.64
C GLY A 123 -7.51 -12.51 -17.40
N ILE A 124 -8.00 -11.28 -17.29
CA ILE A 124 -7.37 -10.11 -17.93
C ILE A 124 -5.96 -9.87 -17.38
N GLY A 125 -5.06 -9.39 -18.25
CA GLY A 125 -3.71 -9.03 -17.85
C GLY A 125 -3.62 -7.72 -17.07
N PHE A 126 -2.72 -7.67 -16.08
CA PHE A 126 -2.43 -6.45 -15.33
C PHE A 126 -1.88 -5.35 -16.26
N ASP A 127 -1.07 -5.72 -17.26
CA ASP A 127 -0.60 -4.81 -18.31
C ASP A 127 -1.76 -4.21 -19.13
N THR A 128 -2.73 -5.02 -19.49
CA THR A 128 -3.91 -4.64 -20.27
C THR A 128 -4.80 -3.71 -19.46
N LEU A 129 -4.94 -3.96 -18.15
CA LEU A 129 -5.63 -3.06 -17.22
C LEU A 129 -4.90 -1.72 -17.10
N ALA A 130 -3.58 -1.73 -16.90
CA ALA A 130 -2.79 -0.50 -16.80
C ALA A 130 -2.89 0.35 -18.07
N GLU A 131 -2.79 -0.27 -19.24
CA GLU A 131 -2.96 0.35 -20.55
C GLU A 131 -4.38 0.92 -20.74
N ARG A 132 -5.42 0.18 -20.33
CA ARG A 132 -6.82 0.67 -20.36
C ARG A 132 -7.00 1.90 -19.48
N THR A 133 -6.44 1.88 -18.26
CA THR A 133 -6.50 3.02 -17.32
C THR A 133 -5.78 4.23 -17.90
N LEU A 134 -4.57 4.06 -18.45
CA LEU A 134 -3.81 5.14 -19.09
C LEU A 134 -4.56 5.77 -20.26
N ARG A 135 -5.25 4.97 -21.06
CA ARG A 135 -6.10 5.49 -22.15
C ARG A 135 -7.26 6.35 -21.64
N GLN A 136 -7.84 6.05 -20.48
CA GLN A 136 -8.90 6.90 -19.90
C GLN A 136 -8.34 8.22 -19.39
N VAL A 137 -7.18 8.21 -18.73
CA VAL A 137 -6.51 9.44 -18.29
C VAL A 137 -6.23 10.35 -19.48
N ARG A 138 -5.61 9.82 -20.54
CA ARG A 138 -5.32 10.60 -21.77
C ARG A 138 -6.56 11.14 -22.46
N ARG A 139 -7.71 10.46 -22.36
CA ARG A 139 -8.98 10.95 -22.91
C ARG A 139 -9.55 12.10 -22.09
N ALA A 140 -9.44 12.04 -20.76
CA ALA A 140 -9.88 13.12 -19.88
C ALA A 140 -9.03 14.39 -20.04
N ASP A 141 -7.77 14.25 -20.46
CA ASP A 141 -6.86 15.37 -20.74
C ASP A 141 -7.05 16.01 -22.13
N LEU A 142 -7.87 15.42 -23.00
CA LEU A 142 -8.22 16.03 -24.29
C LEU A 142 -9.38 17.02 -24.08
N PRO A 143 -9.28 18.27 -24.58
CA PRO A 143 -10.41 19.19 -24.55
C PRO A 143 -11.59 18.59 -25.32
N ALA A 144 -12.79 18.75 -24.74
CA ALA A 144 -14.06 18.28 -25.30
C ALA A 144 -14.38 18.91 -26.66
#